data_AF-A0A954VKZ1-F1
#
_entry.id   AF-A0A954VKZ1-F1
#
_cell.length_a   1.000
_cell.length_b   1.000
_cell.length_c   1.000
_cell.angle_alpha   90.00
_cell.angle_beta   90.00
_cell.angle_gamma   90.00
#
_symmetry.space_group_name_H-M   'P 1'
#
loop_
_entity.id
_entity.type
_entity.pdbx_description
1 polymer ?
#
loop_
_entity_poly.entity_id
_entity_poly.type
_entity_poly.pdbx_seq_one_letter_code
_entity_poly.pdbx_strand_id
1 'polypeptide(L)'
;MSPHLDFDGQPAHPGSPGKSNSSQLQDWLRKSPHIQLRVRFFLTGVILPIGCWIPSLLGSPPQTGILWQSGQPSTYASLMLHQEVAWPFWPLIVLSMLAMGAWTIRLQVGRFFPIRMGIYLGTMLALQYAIVVLTIFPPLLIASAIVGGSLIITTWFGTLLLRRSRQIAIAEIMGLTAVVALLATCARFVGGDVWEWFISIPIFVVVGSPILTLLTYFRASIHLLSQPILRSHTSTVALFASALSWFALYAYAWKLSVERLLAEYAKLPPQPPDCFVCSAAACGHPWLVGTNPQDNVRVNRQMQYLKFFEALLKTTVPRTHCRLRQIYNRWGPSVAKTIRGNPWFADTVYLLLLPLTCSAYCCAKLLRIDLKLVSQIYRSRRL
;
A
#
# COMPACT_ATOMS: atom_id res chain seq x y z
N MET A 1 -49.97 -25.21 57.57
CA MET A 1 -50.51 -25.90 56.38
C MET A 1 -49.45 -25.88 55.29
N SER A 2 -48.61 -26.91 55.26
CA SER A 2 -47.90 -27.38 54.06
C SER A 2 -48.78 -28.45 53.39
N PRO A 3 -48.46 -29.02 52.21
CA PRO A 3 -47.73 -28.56 51.02
C PRO A 3 -48.53 -28.86 49.71
N HIS A 4 -48.04 -28.44 48.54
CA HIS A 4 -48.23 -29.27 47.33
C HIS A 4 -46.97 -29.22 46.47
N LEU A 5 -46.31 -30.38 46.44
CA LEU A 5 -45.24 -30.78 45.56
C LEU A 5 -45.90 -31.26 44.25
N ASP A 6 -45.50 -30.68 43.10
CA ASP A 6 -45.64 -31.38 41.82
C ASP A 6 -44.30 -32.02 41.50
N PHE A 7 -44.29 -33.33 41.72
CA PHE A 7 -43.21 -34.27 41.54
C PHE A 7 -43.48 -35.00 40.22
N ASP A 8 -43.33 -34.32 39.08
CA ASP A 8 -43.39 -34.99 37.78
C ASP A 8 -42.05 -35.71 37.53
N GLY A 9 -42.05 -36.97 37.94
CA GLY A 9 -41.07 -37.97 37.54
C GLY A 9 -41.23 -38.31 36.06
N GLN A 10 -40.60 -37.54 35.18
CA GLN A 10 -40.31 -38.01 33.83
C GLN A 10 -39.00 -38.83 33.83
N PRO A 11 -39.01 -40.05 33.28
CA PRO A 11 -37.81 -40.87 33.18
C PRO A 11 -36.78 -40.19 32.29
N ALA A 12 -35.56 -40.04 32.80
CA ALA A 12 -34.41 -39.59 32.04
C ALA A 12 -34.16 -40.57 30.89
N HIS A 13 -34.49 -40.17 29.66
CA HIS A 13 -34.11 -40.92 28.45
C HIS A 13 -32.58 -40.90 28.31
N PRO A 14 -31.92 -42.06 28.37
CA PRO A 14 -30.50 -42.16 28.03
C PRO A 14 -30.37 -42.33 26.51
N GLY A 15 -29.49 -41.53 25.89
CA GLY A 15 -29.02 -41.81 24.54
C GLY A 15 -29.69 -41.01 23.43
N SER A 16 -29.44 -39.69 23.42
CA SER A 16 -29.29 -39.00 22.13
C SER A 16 -27.78 -38.81 21.92
N PRO A 17 -27.19 -39.41 20.87
CA PRO A 17 -25.76 -39.27 20.60
C PRO A 17 -25.46 -37.78 20.46
N GLY A 18 -24.60 -37.28 21.34
CA GLY A 18 -24.26 -35.87 21.46
C GLY A 18 -24.00 -35.28 20.08
N LYS A 19 -24.93 -34.46 19.60
CA LYS A 19 -24.69 -33.61 18.44
C LYS A 19 -23.40 -32.86 18.74
N SER A 20 -22.35 -33.20 17.98
CA SER A 20 -21.01 -32.60 18.07
C SER A 20 -21.12 -31.12 18.41
N ASN A 21 -20.41 -30.65 19.44
CA ASN A 21 -20.41 -29.26 19.91
C ASN A 21 -20.27 -28.23 18.77
N SER A 22 -19.62 -28.61 17.66
CA SER A 22 -19.52 -27.79 16.45
C SER A 22 -20.88 -27.47 15.80
N SER A 23 -21.82 -28.42 15.78
CA SER A 23 -23.14 -28.25 15.15
C SER A 23 -24.06 -27.34 15.97
N GLN A 24 -24.04 -27.45 17.31
CA GLN A 24 -24.79 -26.55 18.18
C GLN A 24 -24.24 -25.12 18.14
N LEU A 25 -22.91 -24.96 18.09
CA LEU A 25 -22.27 -23.65 17.92
C LEU A 25 -22.64 -23.01 16.59
N GLN A 26 -22.66 -23.77 15.49
CA GLN A 26 -23.06 -23.27 14.18
C GLN A 26 -24.53 -22.84 14.16
N ASP A 27 -25.45 -23.62 14.75
CA ASP A 27 -26.87 -23.27 14.84
C ASP A 27 -27.10 -22.03 15.72
N TRP A 28 -26.38 -21.89 16.83
CA TRP A 28 -26.47 -20.72 17.70
C TRP A 28 -25.92 -19.45 17.01
N LEU A 29 -24.78 -19.56 16.31
CA LEU A 29 -24.23 -18.49 15.50
C LEU A 29 -25.17 -18.10 14.36
N ARG A 30 -25.87 -19.05 13.75
CA ARG A 30 -26.86 -18.81 12.68
C ARG A 30 -28.09 -18.07 13.19
N LYS A 31 -28.55 -18.37 14.41
CA LYS A 31 -29.72 -17.73 15.03
C LYS A 31 -29.44 -16.32 15.61
N SER A 32 -28.17 -15.94 15.77
CA SER A 32 -27.79 -14.67 16.40
C SER A 32 -27.11 -13.71 15.39
N PRO A 33 -27.86 -13.06 14.48
CA PRO A 33 -27.30 -12.23 13.41
C PRO A 33 -26.45 -11.06 13.93
N HIS A 34 -26.74 -10.60 15.16
CA HIS A 34 -25.99 -9.55 15.84
C HIS A 34 -24.58 -9.99 16.25
N ILE A 35 -24.34 -11.27 16.56
CA ILE A 35 -23.02 -11.79 16.95
C ILE A 35 -22.13 -11.92 15.71
N GLN A 36 -22.67 -12.49 14.62
CA GLN A 36 -21.94 -12.58 13.36
C GLN A 36 -21.47 -11.20 12.87
N LEU A 37 -22.35 -10.20 12.97
CA LEU A 37 -22.03 -8.83 12.59
C LEU A 37 -20.86 -8.27 13.41
N ARG A 38 -20.87 -8.48 14.73
CA ARG A 38 -19.81 -8.01 15.65
C ARG A 38 -18.46 -8.65 15.33
N VAL A 39 -18.43 -9.98 15.15
CA VAL A 39 -17.20 -10.70 14.81
C VAL A 39 -16.62 -10.18 13.49
N ARG A 40 -17.48 -9.86 12.51
CA ARG A 40 -17.04 -9.30 11.22
C ARG A 40 -16.46 -7.91 11.37
N PHE A 41 -17.17 -6.99 12.03
CA PHE A 41 -16.66 -5.64 12.30
C PHE A 41 -15.35 -5.67 13.09
N PHE A 42 -15.19 -6.64 14.00
CA PHE A 42 -13.96 -6.83 14.74
C PHE A 42 -12.82 -7.32 13.82
N LEU A 43 -13.05 -8.38 13.04
CA LEU A 43 -12.06 -8.90 12.10
C LEU A 43 -11.63 -7.83 11.08
N THR A 44 -12.57 -7.17 10.42
CA THR A 44 -12.28 -6.22 9.34
C THR A 44 -11.90 -4.83 9.85
N GLY A 45 -12.34 -4.42 11.04
CA GLY A 45 -12.09 -3.08 11.58
C GLY A 45 -10.98 -3.02 12.64
N VAL A 46 -10.60 -4.15 13.24
CA VAL A 46 -9.54 -4.25 14.26
C VAL A 46 -8.35 -5.08 13.78
N ILE A 47 -8.58 -6.28 13.24
CA ILE A 47 -7.46 -7.16 12.84
C ILE A 47 -6.89 -6.76 11.48
N LEU A 48 -7.74 -6.54 10.48
CA LEU A 48 -7.33 -6.24 9.11
C LEU A 48 -6.46 -4.98 8.95
N PRO A 49 -6.71 -3.85 9.66
CA PRO A 49 -5.82 -2.68 9.63
C PRO A 49 -4.36 -2.99 9.97
N ILE A 50 -4.10 -4.01 10.81
CA ILE A 50 -2.73 -4.45 11.12
C ILE A 50 -2.02 -4.92 9.86
N GLY A 51 -2.74 -5.57 8.94
CA GLY A 51 -2.22 -5.96 7.63
C GLY A 51 -1.75 -4.77 6.78
N CYS A 52 -2.37 -3.59 6.94
CA CYS A 52 -1.91 -2.36 6.26
C CYS A 52 -0.56 -1.87 6.79
N TRP A 53 -0.17 -2.26 8.00
CA TRP A 53 1.10 -1.88 8.62
C TRP A 53 2.24 -2.82 8.29
N ILE A 54 1.95 -4.09 7.99
CA ILE A 54 2.97 -5.09 7.68
C ILE A 54 3.96 -4.60 6.61
N PRO A 55 3.52 -3.98 5.49
CA PRO A 55 4.45 -3.40 4.52
C PRO A 55 5.35 -2.32 5.10
N SER A 56 4.83 -1.48 5.99
CA SER A 56 5.63 -0.44 6.64
C SER A 56 6.68 -1.02 7.57
N LEU A 57 6.35 -2.08 8.31
CA LEU A 57 7.24 -2.74 9.26
C LEU A 57 8.33 -3.58 8.58
N LEU A 58 8.03 -4.15 7.42
CA LEU A 58 8.99 -4.96 6.66
C LEU A 58 10.06 -4.11 5.94
N GLY A 59 10.00 -2.78 6.05
CA GLY A 59 11.04 -1.85 5.57
C GLY A 59 11.27 -1.86 4.05
N SER A 60 10.53 -2.68 3.31
CA SER A 60 10.74 -2.89 1.89
C SER A 60 9.59 -2.22 1.14
N PRO A 61 9.83 -1.14 0.38
CA PRO A 61 8.81 -0.62 -0.51
C PRO A 61 8.35 -1.77 -1.42
N PRO A 62 7.04 -1.93 -1.68
CA PRO A 62 6.52 -3.02 -2.50
C PRO A 62 7.04 -3.02 -3.96
N GLN A 63 7.78 -1.99 -4.35
CA GLN A 63 8.55 -1.97 -5.58
C GLN A 63 9.93 -2.55 -5.29
N THR A 64 10.23 -3.71 -5.87
CA THR A 64 11.48 -4.48 -5.78
C THR A 64 12.71 -3.80 -6.41
N GLY A 65 12.69 -2.47 -6.53
CA GLY A 65 13.73 -1.68 -7.18
C GLY A 65 14.11 -0.45 -6.36
N ILE A 66 15.30 0.10 -6.68
CA ILE A 66 15.76 1.38 -6.15
C ILE A 66 14.72 2.44 -6.51
N LEU A 67 14.04 3.01 -5.51
CA LEU A 67 13.15 4.14 -5.71
C LEU A 67 13.98 5.34 -6.14
N TRP A 68 13.53 6.06 -7.16
CA TRP A 68 14.19 7.26 -7.65
C TRP A 68 13.32 8.48 -7.41
N GLN A 69 13.92 9.68 -7.37
CA GLN A 69 13.20 10.96 -7.36
C GLN A 69 12.55 11.23 -8.74
N SER A 70 11.61 10.38 -9.13
CA SER A 70 10.91 10.44 -10.41
C SER A 70 10.02 11.69 -10.53
N GLY A 71 9.52 12.18 -9.39
CA GLY A 71 8.48 13.20 -9.31
C GLY A 71 7.08 12.64 -9.56
N GLN A 72 6.94 11.33 -9.76
CA GLN A 72 5.67 10.66 -9.99
C GLN A 72 4.90 10.45 -8.67
N PRO A 73 3.55 10.54 -8.69
CA PRO A 73 2.72 10.32 -7.52
C PRO A 73 2.88 8.93 -6.90
N SER A 74 3.18 7.90 -7.70
CA SER A 74 3.44 6.53 -7.24
C SER A 74 4.68 6.41 -6.35
N THR A 75 5.71 7.23 -6.58
CA THR A 75 6.91 7.27 -5.75
C THR A 75 6.60 7.90 -4.39
N TYR A 76 5.83 8.99 -4.35
CA TYR A 76 5.39 9.57 -3.07
C TYR A 76 4.45 8.61 -2.32
N ALA A 77 3.53 7.95 -3.02
CA ALA A 77 2.62 6.99 -2.41
C ALA A 77 3.36 5.78 -1.82
N SER A 78 4.37 5.24 -2.52
CA SER A 78 5.18 4.14 -1.97
C SER A 78 6.00 4.58 -0.76
N LEU A 79 6.56 5.79 -0.75
CA LEU A 79 7.22 6.37 0.42
C LEU A 79 6.26 6.61 1.60
N MET A 80 4.99 6.94 1.35
CA MET A 80 3.97 7.08 2.41
C MET A 80 3.75 5.79 3.20
N LEU A 81 4.08 4.62 2.63
CA LEU A 81 4.03 3.35 3.33
C LEU A 81 5.30 3.04 4.11
N HIS A 82 6.37 3.83 3.97
CA HIS A 82 7.60 3.62 4.73
C HIS A 82 7.38 3.91 6.22
N GLN A 83 7.96 3.11 7.11
CA GLN A 83 7.78 3.24 8.57
C GLN A 83 8.02 4.67 9.08
N GLU A 84 9.14 5.28 8.66
CA GLU A 84 9.53 6.65 9.05
C GLU A 84 8.54 7.75 8.62
N VAL A 85 7.71 7.46 7.62
CA VAL A 85 6.72 8.39 7.07
C VAL A 85 5.32 8.08 7.65
N ALA A 86 5.04 6.81 7.90
CA ALA A 86 3.73 6.33 8.32
C ALA A 86 3.50 6.39 9.85
N TRP A 87 4.56 6.37 10.66
CA TRP A 87 4.44 6.33 12.13
C TRP A 87 3.56 7.44 12.75
N PRO A 88 3.47 8.68 12.22
CA PRO A 88 2.59 9.71 12.79
C PRO A 88 1.11 9.29 12.82
N PHE A 89 0.70 8.40 11.91
CA PHE A 89 -0.66 7.89 11.85
C PHE A 89 -0.91 6.67 12.76
N TRP A 90 0.14 6.00 13.24
CA TRP A 90 -0.03 4.77 14.02
C TRP A 90 -0.88 4.97 15.28
N PRO A 91 -0.65 5.99 16.12
CA PRO A 91 -1.50 6.22 17.30
C PRO A 91 -2.97 6.46 16.92
N LEU A 92 -3.23 7.13 15.80
CA LEU A 92 -4.57 7.41 15.30
C LEU A 92 -5.29 6.13 14.84
N ILE A 93 -4.57 5.27 14.14
CA ILE A 93 -5.09 3.97 13.71
C ILE A 93 -5.38 3.08 14.93
N VAL A 94 -4.48 3.02 15.92
CA VAL A 94 -4.73 2.29 17.18
C VAL A 94 -5.99 2.80 17.86
N LEU A 95 -6.13 4.13 17.95
CA LEU A 95 -7.29 4.76 18.58
C LEU A 95 -8.60 4.41 17.85
N SER A 96 -8.59 4.39 16.51
CA SER A 96 -9.71 3.93 15.70
C SER A 96 -10.02 2.44 15.91
N MET A 97 -9.00 1.59 15.97
CA MET A 97 -9.14 0.15 16.25
C MET A 97 -9.73 -0.09 17.65
N LEU A 98 -9.28 0.64 18.67
CA LEU A 98 -9.82 0.55 20.03
C LEU A 98 -11.28 1.01 20.07
N ALA A 99 -11.62 2.09 19.37
CA ALA A 99 -13.00 2.57 19.27
C ALA A 99 -13.92 1.53 18.59
N MET A 100 -13.46 0.93 17.48
CA MET A 100 -14.16 -0.15 16.79
C MET A 100 -14.30 -1.40 17.66
N GLY A 101 -13.24 -1.81 18.37
CA GLY A 101 -13.24 -2.90 19.32
C GLY A 101 -14.24 -2.69 20.47
N ALA A 102 -14.21 -1.52 21.09
CA ALA A 102 -15.15 -1.17 22.17
C ALA A 102 -16.61 -1.22 21.68
N TRP A 103 -16.89 -0.66 20.50
CA TRP A 103 -18.22 -0.66 19.90
C TRP A 103 -18.72 -2.06 19.55
N THR A 104 -17.85 -2.94 19.04
CA THR A 104 -18.19 -4.32 18.69
C THR A 104 -18.44 -5.20 19.92
N ILE A 105 -17.73 -4.98 21.03
CA ILE A 105 -17.95 -5.68 22.29
C ILE A 105 -19.27 -5.20 22.93
N ARG A 106 -19.50 -3.89 23.01
CA ARG A 106 -20.71 -3.29 23.58
C ARG A 106 -21.27 -2.18 22.68
N LEU A 107 -22.33 -2.52 21.93
CA LEU A 107 -22.99 -1.59 20.99
C LEU A 107 -23.47 -0.28 21.64
N GLN A 108 -23.88 -0.32 22.91
CA GLN A 108 -24.32 0.88 23.65
C GLN A 108 -23.21 1.93 23.77
N VAL A 109 -21.95 1.51 23.75
CA VAL A 109 -20.80 2.39 23.90
C VAL A 109 -20.59 3.26 22.64
N GLY A 110 -21.21 2.89 21.51
CA GLY A 110 -21.26 3.74 20.30
C GLY A 110 -22.01 5.06 20.50
N ARG A 111 -22.75 5.23 21.61
CA ARG A 111 -23.38 6.52 21.95
C ARG A 111 -22.41 7.53 22.55
N PHE A 112 -21.24 7.12 23.02
CA PHE A 112 -20.21 8.02 23.54
C PHE A 112 -19.49 8.73 22.39
N PHE A 113 -19.32 10.05 22.54
CA PHE A 113 -18.71 10.91 21.54
C PHE A 113 -17.29 10.49 21.11
N PRO A 114 -16.35 10.15 22.03
CA PRO A 114 -14.99 9.77 21.64
C PRO A 114 -14.92 8.53 20.75
N ILE A 115 -15.82 7.56 20.95
CA ILE A 115 -15.87 6.34 20.13
C ILE A 115 -16.41 6.64 18.74
N ARG A 116 -17.40 7.52 18.61
CA ARG A 116 -17.87 7.98 17.30
C ARG A 116 -16.74 8.68 16.54
N MET A 117 -16.04 9.60 17.19
CA MET A 117 -14.91 10.30 16.58
C MET A 117 -13.79 9.35 16.19
N GLY A 118 -13.46 8.35 17.02
CA GLY A 118 -12.48 7.31 16.66
C GLY A 118 -12.89 6.50 15.43
N ILE A 119 -14.16 6.16 15.28
CA ILE A 119 -14.69 5.44 14.11
C ILE A 119 -14.74 6.35 12.85
N TYR A 120 -15.09 7.62 13.00
CA TYR A 120 -15.05 8.60 11.91
C TYR A 120 -13.61 8.83 11.44
N LEU A 121 -12.67 9.00 12.37
CA LEU A 121 -11.24 9.10 12.07
C LEU A 121 -10.75 7.84 11.34
N GLY A 122 -11.19 6.66 11.76
CA GLY A 122 -10.86 5.39 11.11
C GLY A 122 -11.34 5.34 9.66
N THR A 123 -12.50 5.94 9.36
CA THR A 123 -13.00 6.08 7.98
C THR A 123 -12.08 6.96 7.14
N MET A 124 -11.62 8.11 7.67
CA MET A 124 -10.70 9.00 6.97
C MET A 124 -9.33 8.34 6.73
N LEU A 125 -8.79 7.66 7.75
CA LEU A 125 -7.52 6.93 7.64
C LEU A 125 -7.62 5.79 6.62
N ALA A 126 -8.68 4.98 6.67
CA ALA A 126 -8.88 3.90 5.72
C ALA A 126 -9.00 4.42 4.27
N LEU A 127 -9.67 5.56 4.07
CA LEU A 127 -9.75 6.22 2.77
C LEU A 127 -8.37 6.68 2.28
N GLN A 128 -7.58 7.32 3.15
CA GLN A 128 -6.21 7.72 2.86
C GLN A 128 -5.36 6.53 2.40
N TYR A 129 -5.32 5.44 3.17
CA TYR A 129 -4.53 4.26 2.82
C TYR A 129 -5.06 3.56 1.57
N ALA A 130 -6.38 3.56 1.33
CA ALA A 130 -6.94 3.06 0.08
C ALA A 130 -6.43 3.88 -1.12
N ILE A 131 -6.44 5.22 -1.04
CA ILE A 131 -5.90 6.08 -2.11
C ILE A 131 -4.40 5.82 -2.33
N VAL A 132 -3.62 5.69 -1.27
CA VAL A 132 -2.18 5.38 -1.35
C VAL A 132 -1.95 4.05 -2.06
N VAL A 133 -2.63 2.97 -1.66
CA VAL A 133 -2.49 1.65 -2.28
C VAL A 133 -2.95 1.63 -3.73
N LEU A 134 -4.06 2.31 -4.06
CA LEU A 134 -4.53 2.44 -5.44
C LEU A 134 -3.51 3.18 -6.32
N THR A 135 -2.82 4.19 -5.76
CA THR A 135 -1.80 4.96 -6.49
C THR A 135 -0.53 4.14 -6.76
N ILE A 136 -0.15 3.23 -5.85
CA ILE A 136 1.05 2.39 -6.01
C ILE A 136 0.83 1.32 -7.07
N PHE A 137 -0.37 0.74 -7.14
CA PHE A 137 -0.63 -0.39 -8.02
C PHE A 137 -1.75 -0.12 -9.05
N PRO A 138 -1.55 0.77 -10.04
CA PRO A 138 -2.54 1.07 -11.07
C PRO A 138 -3.09 -0.15 -11.86
N PRO A 139 -2.31 -1.19 -12.21
CA PRO A 139 -2.90 -2.39 -12.84
C PRO A 139 -3.69 -3.26 -11.86
N LEU A 140 -3.34 -3.23 -10.56
CA LEU A 140 -4.24 -3.76 -9.54
C LEU A 140 -5.47 -2.87 -9.38
N LEU A 141 -5.44 -1.58 -9.71
CA LEU A 141 -6.60 -0.70 -9.75
C LEU A 141 -7.62 -1.17 -10.79
N ILE A 142 -7.15 -1.63 -11.95
CA ILE A 142 -8.02 -2.29 -12.96
C ILE A 142 -8.53 -3.62 -12.41
N ALA A 143 -7.66 -4.46 -11.85
CA ALA A 143 -8.08 -5.73 -11.29
C ALA A 143 -9.03 -5.56 -10.06
N SER A 144 -8.78 -4.59 -9.19
CA SER A 144 -9.54 -4.30 -7.97
C SER A 144 -10.76 -3.43 -8.23
N ALA A 145 -10.82 -2.67 -9.33
CA ALA A 145 -12.03 -2.02 -9.80
C ALA A 145 -12.91 -2.98 -10.59
N ILE A 146 -12.33 -3.95 -11.32
CA ILE A 146 -13.09 -5.07 -11.89
C ILE A 146 -13.58 -6.00 -10.79
N VAL A 147 -12.76 -6.31 -9.79
CA VAL A 147 -13.13 -7.15 -8.64
C VAL A 147 -14.02 -6.39 -7.67
N GLY A 148 -13.70 -5.16 -7.33
CA GLY A 148 -14.49 -4.29 -6.46
C GLY A 148 -15.78 -3.82 -7.12
N GLY A 149 -15.75 -3.52 -8.42
CA GLY A 149 -16.91 -3.24 -9.25
C GLY A 149 -17.77 -4.47 -9.48
N SER A 150 -17.17 -5.65 -9.72
CA SER A 150 -17.94 -6.90 -9.75
C SER A 150 -18.47 -7.27 -8.37
N LEU A 151 -17.78 -6.97 -7.27
CA LEU A 151 -18.29 -7.08 -5.90
C LEU A 151 -19.44 -6.11 -5.65
N ILE A 152 -19.34 -4.84 -6.04
CA ILE A 152 -20.40 -3.84 -5.89
C ILE A 152 -21.57 -4.20 -6.79
N ILE A 153 -21.35 -4.64 -8.03
CA ILE A 153 -22.41 -5.06 -8.95
C ILE A 153 -23.04 -6.37 -8.50
N THR A 154 -22.29 -7.38 -8.07
CA THR A 154 -22.85 -8.64 -7.55
C THR A 154 -23.51 -8.47 -6.19
N THR A 155 -22.99 -7.59 -5.32
CA THR A 155 -23.67 -7.25 -4.06
C THR A 155 -24.85 -6.32 -4.29
N TRP A 156 -24.82 -5.40 -5.25
CA TRP A 156 -25.94 -4.51 -5.60
C TRP A 156 -27.04 -5.27 -6.33
N PHE A 157 -26.71 -5.99 -7.40
CA PHE A 157 -27.62 -6.89 -8.15
C PHE A 157 -28.12 -8.03 -7.25
N GLY A 158 -27.24 -8.56 -6.38
CA GLY A 158 -27.61 -9.44 -5.28
C GLY A 158 -28.62 -8.77 -4.36
N THR A 159 -28.37 -7.57 -3.83
CA THR A 159 -29.34 -6.84 -2.99
C THR A 159 -30.62 -6.42 -3.73
N LEU A 160 -30.58 -6.27 -5.06
CA LEU A 160 -31.73 -5.96 -5.91
C LEU A 160 -32.61 -7.20 -6.12
N LEU A 161 -32.01 -8.37 -6.41
CA LEU A 161 -32.70 -9.66 -6.44
C LEU A 161 -33.15 -10.13 -5.04
N LEU A 162 -32.35 -9.85 -4.01
CA LEU A 162 -32.53 -10.29 -2.62
C LEU A 162 -33.29 -9.29 -1.74
N ARG A 163 -33.68 -8.13 -2.25
CA ARG A 163 -34.80 -7.36 -1.65
C ARG A 163 -36.08 -8.20 -1.59
N ARG A 164 -36.14 -9.29 -2.36
CA ARG A 164 -37.17 -10.33 -2.32
C ARG A 164 -36.88 -11.47 -1.32
N SER A 165 -35.67 -11.56 -0.77
CA SER A 165 -35.23 -12.62 0.14
C SER A 165 -34.40 -12.03 1.29
N ARG A 166 -35.10 -11.65 2.37
CA ARG A 166 -34.50 -11.28 3.67
C ARG A 166 -33.74 -12.49 4.22
N GLN A 167 -32.42 -12.56 4.03
CA GLN A 167 -31.41 -13.21 4.89
C GLN A 167 -30.24 -13.73 4.05
N ILE A 168 -29.36 -12.83 3.58
CA ILE A 168 -28.00 -13.27 3.25
C ILE A 168 -27.00 -12.61 4.19
N ALA A 169 -26.20 -13.47 4.82
CA ALA A 169 -25.19 -13.15 5.79
C ALA A 169 -23.93 -12.67 5.07
N ILE A 170 -23.29 -11.59 5.55
CA ILE A 170 -22.07 -11.02 4.97
C ILE A 170 -20.87 -12.02 4.92
N ALA A 171 -21.00 -13.23 5.49
CA ALA A 171 -20.09 -14.36 5.27
C ALA A 171 -20.02 -14.76 3.78
N GLU A 172 -21.11 -14.61 3.03
CA GLU A 172 -21.10 -14.89 1.58
C GLU A 172 -20.37 -13.80 0.81
N ILE A 173 -20.40 -12.54 1.29
CA ILE A 173 -19.60 -11.45 0.72
C ILE A 173 -18.11 -11.67 1.02
N MET A 174 -17.76 -12.10 2.24
CA MET A 174 -16.38 -12.43 2.60
C MET A 174 -15.86 -13.67 1.86
N GLY A 175 -16.71 -14.70 1.71
CA GLY A 175 -16.43 -15.88 0.92
C GLY A 175 -16.22 -15.54 -0.54
N LEU A 176 -17.06 -14.69 -1.12
CA LEU A 176 -16.91 -14.20 -2.49
C LEU A 176 -15.63 -13.37 -2.66
N THR A 177 -15.31 -12.47 -1.71
CA THR A 177 -14.04 -11.72 -1.76
C THR A 177 -12.82 -12.64 -1.68
N ALA A 178 -12.87 -13.71 -0.89
CA ALA A 178 -11.78 -14.68 -0.75
C ALA A 178 -11.64 -15.57 -1.99
N VAL A 179 -12.76 -16.04 -2.56
CA VAL A 179 -12.77 -16.82 -3.80
C VAL A 179 -12.30 -15.98 -4.99
N VAL A 180 -12.70 -14.72 -5.07
CA VAL A 180 -12.27 -13.82 -6.15
C VAL A 180 -10.82 -13.40 -5.98
N ALA A 181 -10.35 -13.20 -4.74
CA ALA A 181 -8.93 -13.03 -4.44
C ALA A 181 -8.12 -14.21 -4.96
N LEU A 182 -8.57 -15.44 -4.63
CA LEU A 182 -7.97 -16.69 -5.05
C LEU A 182 -7.94 -16.80 -6.58
N LEU A 183 -9.05 -16.53 -7.27
CA LEU A 183 -9.15 -16.58 -8.73
C LEU A 183 -8.30 -15.51 -9.42
N ALA A 184 -8.16 -14.31 -8.85
CA ALA A 184 -7.31 -13.25 -9.37
C ALA A 184 -5.82 -13.59 -9.22
N THR A 185 -5.43 -14.25 -8.11
CA THR A 185 -4.11 -14.87 -7.99
C THR A 185 -3.93 -16.01 -8.99
N CYS A 186 -4.97 -16.83 -9.22
CA CYS A 186 -4.93 -17.89 -10.22
C CYS A 186 -4.70 -17.37 -11.65
N ALA A 187 -5.40 -16.30 -12.03
CA ALA A 187 -5.30 -15.74 -13.37
C ALA A 187 -3.95 -15.05 -13.64
N ARG A 188 -3.29 -14.49 -12.61
CA ARG A 188 -1.98 -13.84 -12.75
C ARG A 188 -0.82 -14.81 -12.89
N PHE A 189 -0.97 -16.04 -12.39
CA PHE A 189 0.11 -17.01 -12.25
C PHE A 189 -0.17 -18.33 -12.96
N VAL A 190 -0.92 -18.30 -14.06
CA VAL A 190 -0.98 -19.42 -15.01
C VAL A 190 0.43 -19.61 -15.59
N GLY A 191 1.25 -20.43 -14.92
CA GLY A 191 2.65 -20.71 -15.26
C GLY A 191 3.71 -20.38 -14.20
N GLY A 192 3.35 -19.84 -13.03
CA GLY A 192 4.30 -19.52 -11.95
C GLY A 192 4.53 -20.66 -10.95
N ASP A 193 5.73 -20.72 -10.37
CA ASP A 193 6.10 -21.71 -9.34
C ASP A 193 5.16 -21.67 -8.13
N VAL A 194 4.86 -22.83 -7.53
CA VAL A 194 3.96 -22.98 -6.36
C VAL A 194 4.31 -22.02 -5.21
N TRP A 195 5.58 -21.67 -5.06
CA TRP A 195 6.05 -20.70 -4.07
C TRP A 195 5.52 -19.28 -4.28
N GLU A 196 5.36 -18.84 -5.53
CA GLU A 196 4.81 -17.52 -5.87
C GLU A 196 3.34 -17.40 -5.42
N TRP A 197 2.60 -18.52 -5.45
CA TRP A 197 1.23 -18.59 -4.97
C TRP A 197 1.14 -18.32 -3.48
N PHE A 198 2.00 -18.95 -2.67
CA PHE A 198 2.04 -18.76 -1.22
C PHE A 198 2.37 -17.32 -0.83
N ILE A 199 3.22 -16.63 -1.60
CA ILE A 199 3.57 -15.22 -1.37
C ILE A 199 2.43 -14.28 -1.84
N SER A 200 1.70 -14.66 -2.88
CA SER A 200 0.65 -13.83 -3.48
C SER A 200 -0.58 -13.64 -2.58
N ILE A 201 -0.95 -14.66 -1.79
CA ILE A 201 -2.12 -14.61 -0.91
C ILE A 201 -1.97 -13.52 0.18
N PRO A 202 -0.87 -13.47 0.97
CA PRO A 202 -0.61 -12.38 1.90
C PRO A 202 -0.60 -11.00 1.23
N ILE A 203 0.02 -10.88 0.05
CA ILE A 203 0.06 -9.62 -0.70
C ILE A 203 -1.36 -9.16 -1.05
N PHE A 204 -2.22 -10.07 -1.50
CA PHE A 204 -3.61 -9.72 -1.82
C PHE A 204 -4.38 -9.27 -0.58
N VAL A 205 -4.21 -9.96 0.55
CA VAL A 205 -4.83 -9.57 1.82
C VAL A 205 -4.36 -8.17 2.25
N VAL A 206 -3.07 -7.89 2.14
CA VAL A 206 -2.48 -6.59 2.45
C VAL A 206 -3.01 -5.49 1.51
N VAL A 207 -3.08 -5.75 0.21
CA VAL A 207 -3.53 -4.77 -0.80
C VAL A 207 -5.05 -4.53 -0.73
N GLY A 208 -5.84 -5.56 -0.45
CA GLY A 208 -7.29 -5.46 -0.28
C GLY A 208 -7.72 -4.90 1.08
N SER A 209 -6.82 -4.92 2.07
CA SER A 209 -7.14 -4.54 3.45
C SER A 209 -7.65 -3.10 3.60
N PRO A 210 -7.03 -2.07 3.02
CA PRO A 210 -7.52 -0.68 3.11
C PRO A 210 -8.95 -0.49 2.58
N ILE A 211 -9.34 -1.22 1.55
CA ILE A 211 -10.67 -1.10 0.94
C ILE A 211 -11.72 -1.76 1.83
N LEU A 212 -11.43 -2.95 2.35
CA LEU A 212 -12.34 -3.67 3.25
C LEU A 212 -12.51 -2.95 4.60
N THR A 213 -11.41 -2.39 5.13
CA THR A 213 -11.46 -1.53 6.33
C THR A 213 -12.29 -0.28 6.05
N LEU A 214 -12.08 0.40 4.92
CA LEU A 214 -12.87 1.57 4.54
C LEU A 214 -14.37 1.26 4.50
N LEU A 215 -14.78 0.18 3.83
CA LEU A 215 -16.19 -0.22 3.78
C LEU A 215 -16.75 -0.53 5.17
N THR A 216 -15.94 -1.15 6.04
CA THR A 216 -16.32 -1.48 7.41
C THR A 216 -16.52 -0.21 8.24
N TYR A 217 -15.53 0.68 8.28
CA TYR A 217 -15.59 1.94 9.01
C TYR A 217 -16.69 2.87 8.47
N PHE A 218 -16.91 2.91 7.16
CA PHE A 218 -17.99 3.68 6.54
C PHE A 218 -19.38 3.17 6.95
N ARG A 219 -19.60 1.84 6.93
CA ARG A 219 -20.85 1.24 7.40
C ARG A 219 -21.08 1.47 8.89
N ALA A 220 -20.05 1.31 9.72
CA ALA A 220 -20.12 1.61 11.14
C ALA A 220 -20.48 3.08 11.38
N SER A 221 -19.90 3.99 10.60
CA SER A 221 -20.18 5.43 10.67
C SER A 221 -21.64 5.75 10.32
N ILE A 222 -22.18 5.20 9.23
CA ILE A 222 -23.60 5.36 8.87
C ILE A 222 -24.52 4.83 9.97
N HIS A 223 -24.19 3.66 10.52
CA HIS A 223 -24.97 3.07 11.61
C HIS A 223 -24.92 3.90 12.90
N LEU A 224 -23.82 4.60 13.17
CA LEU A 224 -23.72 5.49 14.33
C LEU A 224 -24.42 6.83 14.11
N LEU A 225 -24.47 7.32 12.86
CA LEU A 225 -25.22 8.53 12.49
C LEU A 225 -26.72 8.37 12.71
N SER A 226 -27.28 7.16 12.54
CA SER A 226 -28.69 6.90 12.82
C SER A 226 -29.02 6.76 14.31
N GLN A 227 -28.02 6.66 15.19
CA GLN A 227 -28.24 6.53 16.63
C GLN A 227 -28.17 7.90 17.32
N PRO A 228 -29.09 8.20 18.27
CA PRO A 228 -28.99 9.40 19.06
C PRO A 228 -27.69 9.39 19.87
N ILE A 229 -26.99 10.52 19.87
CA ILE A 229 -25.82 10.74 20.73
C ILE A 229 -26.31 10.70 22.17
N LEU A 230 -25.63 9.97 23.06
CA LEU A 230 -25.89 10.13 24.49
C LEU A 230 -25.44 11.55 24.82
N ARG A 231 -26.37 12.49 24.92
CA ARG A 231 -26.11 13.81 25.50
C ARG A 231 -25.79 13.56 26.98
N SER A 232 -24.53 13.28 27.28
CA SER A 232 -24.00 13.69 28.58
C SER A 232 -24.21 15.22 28.70
N HIS A 233 -24.25 15.75 29.92
CA HIS A 233 -24.39 17.20 30.21
C HIS A 233 -23.32 18.13 29.56
N THR A 234 -22.52 17.62 28.64
CA THR A 234 -21.61 18.35 27.76
C THR A 234 -22.33 19.38 26.90
N SER A 235 -21.87 20.62 26.97
CA SER A 235 -22.32 21.73 26.14
C SER A 235 -22.03 21.49 24.65
N THR A 236 -22.84 22.08 23.76
CA THR A 236 -22.62 22.04 22.30
C THR A 236 -21.23 22.55 21.91
N VAL A 237 -20.72 23.54 22.64
CA VAL A 237 -19.37 24.10 22.45
C VAL A 237 -18.29 23.04 22.72
N ALA A 238 -18.42 22.25 23.78
CA ALA A 238 -17.47 21.18 24.09
C ALA A 238 -17.46 20.07 23.01
N LEU A 239 -18.63 19.74 22.45
CA LEU A 239 -18.73 18.79 21.33
C LEU A 239 -18.05 19.33 20.06
N PHE A 240 -18.24 20.61 19.75
CA PHE A 240 -17.58 21.24 18.61
C PHE A 240 -16.07 21.34 18.80
N ALA A 241 -15.62 21.79 19.98
CA ALA A 241 -14.20 21.90 20.32
C ALA A 241 -13.50 20.54 20.27
N SER A 242 -14.17 19.50 20.80
CA SER A 242 -13.64 18.13 20.71
C SER A 242 -13.61 17.64 19.27
N ALA A 243 -14.66 17.83 18.46
CA ALA A 243 -14.61 17.50 17.03
C ALA A 243 -13.43 18.19 16.31
N LEU A 244 -13.23 19.49 16.57
CA LEU A 244 -12.12 20.26 16.00
C LEU A 244 -10.76 19.73 16.44
N SER A 245 -10.63 19.30 17.70
CA SER A 245 -9.38 18.70 18.21
C SER A 245 -8.99 17.42 17.48
N TRP A 246 -9.95 16.56 17.11
CA TRP A 246 -9.70 15.37 16.30
C TRP A 246 -9.23 15.70 14.89
N PHE A 247 -9.83 16.70 14.25
CA PHE A 247 -9.37 17.19 12.94
C PHE A 247 -7.98 17.80 13.02
N ALA A 248 -7.70 18.60 14.05
CA ALA A 248 -6.38 19.19 14.27
C ALA A 248 -5.32 18.11 14.48
N LEU A 249 -5.65 17.05 15.23
CA LEU A 249 -4.76 15.92 15.46
C LEU A 249 -4.44 15.17 14.15
N TYR A 250 -5.45 14.91 13.31
CA TYR A 250 -5.24 14.31 11.99
C TYR A 250 -4.39 15.22 11.07
N ALA A 251 -4.69 16.52 11.02
CA ALA A 251 -3.95 17.48 10.21
C ALA A 251 -2.49 17.61 10.65
N TYR A 252 -2.22 17.56 11.96
CA TYR A 252 -0.87 17.57 12.51
C TYR A 252 -0.10 16.30 12.14
N ALA A 253 -0.73 15.11 12.26
CA ALA A 253 -0.14 13.85 11.81
C ALA A 253 0.19 13.88 10.32
N TRP A 254 -0.70 14.44 9.50
CA TRP A 254 -0.48 14.61 8.06
C TRP A 254 0.69 15.54 7.76
N LYS A 255 0.77 16.71 8.42
CA LYS A 255 1.90 17.64 8.30
C LYS A 255 3.23 16.94 8.61
N LEU A 256 3.31 16.24 9.74
CA LEU A 256 4.51 15.54 10.18
C LEU A 256 4.91 14.44 9.17
N SER A 257 3.93 13.69 8.66
CA SER A 257 4.16 12.67 7.65
C SER A 257 4.70 13.26 6.34
N VAL A 258 4.16 14.40 5.88
CA VAL A 258 4.65 15.09 4.67
C VAL A 258 6.09 15.59 4.85
N GLU A 259 6.43 16.18 6.00
CA GLU A 259 7.81 16.61 6.29
C GLU A 259 8.79 15.42 6.24
N ARG A 260 8.41 14.29 6.84
CA ARG A 260 9.21 13.05 6.82
C ARG A 260 9.30 12.45 5.42
N LEU A 261 8.20 12.45 4.66
CA LEU A 261 8.19 12.00 3.27
C LEU A 261 9.16 12.81 2.42
N LEU A 262 9.16 14.14 2.55
CA LEU A 262 10.08 15.00 1.81
C LEU A 262 11.54 14.73 2.21
N ALA A 263 11.79 14.46 3.49
CA ALA A 263 13.12 14.07 3.97
C ALA A 263 13.58 12.70 3.40
N GLU A 264 12.72 11.68 3.40
CA GLU A 264 13.02 10.37 2.79
C GLU A 264 13.17 10.47 1.26
N TYR A 265 12.31 11.25 0.62
CA TYR A 265 12.38 11.51 -0.82
C TYR A 265 13.71 12.19 -1.20
N ALA A 266 14.19 13.14 -0.39
CA ALA A 266 15.47 13.81 -0.60
C ALA A 266 16.67 12.83 -0.51
N LYS A 267 16.54 11.73 0.26
CA LYS A 267 17.56 10.67 0.30
C LYS A 267 17.58 9.84 -0.97
N LEU A 268 16.46 9.73 -1.71
CA LEU A 268 16.40 8.96 -2.94
C LEU A 268 17.33 9.52 -4.03
N PRO A 269 17.83 8.68 -4.95
CA PRO A 269 18.68 9.14 -6.04
C PRO A 269 17.89 10.00 -7.05
N PRO A 270 18.48 11.10 -7.55
CA PRO A 270 17.83 12.01 -8.48
C PRO A 270 17.66 11.35 -9.87
N GLN A 271 16.55 10.62 -10.04
CA GLN A 271 16.16 9.85 -11.24
C GLN A 271 17.14 8.76 -11.68
N PRO A 272 16.65 7.62 -12.23
CA PRO A 272 17.57 6.74 -12.91
C PRO A 272 18.18 7.58 -14.02
N PRO A 273 19.48 7.46 -14.28
CA PRO A 273 20.05 8.13 -15.42
C PRO A 273 19.32 7.65 -16.69
N ASP A 274 18.37 8.41 -17.26
CA ASP A 274 17.91 8.11 -18.63
C ASP A 274 19.05 8.47 -19.56
N CYS A 275 19.99 7.55 -19.66
CA CYS A 275 21.14 7.58 -20.50
C CYS A 275 21.05 6.31 -21.34
N PHE A 276 20.05 6.26 -22.22
CA PHE A 276 19.71 5.11 -23.04
C PHE A 276 20.96 4.44 -23.64
N VAL A 277 21.83 5.25 -24.23
CA VAL A 277 23.04 4.81 -24.93
C VAL A 277 24.13 4.35 -23.95
N CYS A 278 24.39 5.09 -22.87
CA CYS A 278 25.43 4.71 -21.90
C CYS A 278 25.02 3.47 -21.07
N SER A 279 23.73 3.36 -20.73
CA SER A 279 23.18 2.16 -20.09
C SER A 279 23.20 0.95 -21.02
N ALA A 280 23.08 1.14 -22.34
CA ALA A 280 23.24 0.06 -23.31
C ALA A 280 24.71 -0.34 -23.51
N ALA A 281 25.62 0.65 -23.54
CA ALA A 281 27.07 0.41 -23.58
C ALA A 281 27.57 -0.34 -22.32
N ALA A 282 26.93 -0.11 -21.16
CA ALA A 282 27.18 -0.85 -19.92
C ALA A 282 26.91 -2.37 -20.02
N CYS A 283 26.22 -2.82 -21.07
CA CYS A 283 25.97 -4.24 -21.34
C CYS A 283 27.10 -4.94 -22.11
N GLY A 284 28.17 -4.24 -22.48
CA GLY A 284 29.35 -4.82 -23.11
C GLY A 284 30.14 -5.75 -22.18
N HIS A 285 31.31 -6.20 -22.62
CA HIS A 285 32.07 -7.20 -21.89
C HIS A 285 32.60 -6.61 -20.55
N PRO A 286 32.45 -7.33 -19.42
CA PRO A 286 32.82 -6.82 -18.10
C PRO A 286 34.28 -6.38 -17.96
N TRP A 287 35.19 -7.05 -18.67
CA TRP A 287 36.63 -6.74 -18.63
C TRP A 287 36.96 -5.40 -19.29
N LEU A 288 36.18 -4.97 -20.29
CA LEU A 288 36.39 -3.71 -21.00
C LEU A 288 35.59 -2.56 -20.36
N VAL A 289 34.32 -2.85 -20.08
CA VAL A 289 33.37 -1.85 -19.60
C VAL A 289 33.47 -1.69 -18.08
N GLY A 290 34.05 -2.62 -17.34
CA GLY A 290 34.24 -2.51 -15.89
C GLY A 290 32.93 -2.55 -15.10
N THR A 291 31.90 -3.22 -15.62
CA THR A 291 30.62 -3.41 -14.93
C THR A 291 30.64 -4.69 -14.09
N ASN A 292 30.14 -4.63 -12.86
CA ASN A 292 29.94 -5.80 -12.03
C ASN A 292 28.54 -6.39 -12.33
N PRO A 293 28.43 -7.64 -12.82
CA PRO A 293 27.14 -8.26 -13.12
C PRO A 293 26.23 -8.48 -11.90
N GLN A 294 26.75 -8.39 -10.68
CA GLN A 294 25.97 -8.57 -9.43
C GLN A 294 25.10 -7.35 -9.07
N ASP A 295 25.33 -6.18 -9.66
CA ASP A 295 24.49 -5.01 -9.39
C ASP A 295 23.23 -5.04 -10.28
N ASN A 296 22.04 -4.95 -9.66
CA ASN A 296 20.75 -4.84 -10.36
C ASN A 296 20.71 -3.67 -11.37
N VAL A 297 21.58 -2.67 -11.19
CA VAL A 297 21.80 -1.59 -12.13
C VAL A 297 23.27 -1.60 -12.54
N ARG A 298 23.56 -1.94 -13.80
CA ARG A 298 24.92 -1.88 -14.36
C ARG A 298 25.38 -0.43 -14.50
N VAL A 299 25.99 0.11 -13.46
CA VAL A 299 26.58 1.46 -13.46
C VAL A 299 28.08 1.36 -13.72
N ASN A 300 28.54 1.98 -14.81
CA ASN A 300 29.95 2.11 -15.13
C ASN A 300 30.50 3.49 -14.71
N ARG A 301 31.79 3.60 -14.39
CA ARG A 301 32.51 4.85 -14.15
C ARG A 301 32.34 5.87 -15.29
N GLN A 302 32.32 5.44 -16.55
CA GLN A 302 32.02 6.32 -17.69
C GLN A 302 30.66 7.01 -17.53
N MET A 303 29.64 6.25 -17.13
CA MET A 303 28.28 6.74 -16.96
C MET A 303 28.20 7.83 -15.89
N GLN A 304 28.96 7.67 -14.80
CA GLN A 304 29.03 8.65 -13.71
C GLN A 304 29.60 9.99 -14.21
N TYR A 305 30.69 9.96 -14.98
CA TYR A 305 31.29 11.17 -15.54
C TYR A 305 30.39 11.86 -16.56
N LEU A 306 29.75 11.10 -17.45
CA LEU A 306 28.83 11.66 -18.44
C LEU A 306 27.58 12.26 -17.80
N LYS A 307 27.06 11.65 -16.73
CA LYS A 307 25.93 12.21 -15.96
C LYS A 307 26.31 13.47 -15.20
N PHE A 308 27.50 13.51 -14.61
CA PHE A 308 28.04 14.73 -14.03
C PHE A 308 28.14 15.85 -15.07
N PHE A 309 28.63 15.54 -16.27
CA PHE A 309 28.74 16.52 -17.35
C PHE A 309 27.38 16.99 -17.87
N GLU A 310 26.38 16.10 -17.96
CA GLU A 310 25.00 16.47 -18.27
C GLU A 310 24.42 17.43 -17.21
N ALA A 311 24.66 17.16 -15.92
CA ALA A 311 24.24 18.04 -14.84
C ALA A 311 24.92 19.41 -14.95
N LEU A 312 26.22 19.44 -15.24
CA LEU A 312 26.95 20.68 -15.48
C LEU A 312 26.35 21.47 -16.65
N LEU A 313 26.12 20.83 -17.80
CA LEU A 313 25.47 21.43 -18.98
C LEU A 313 24.08 21.99 -18.66
N LYS A 314 23.30 21.27 -17.85
CA LYS A 314 21.98 21.71 -17.41
C LYS A 314 22.06 23.00 -16.58
N THR A 315 23.08 23.12 -15.72
CA THR A 315 23.29 24.31 -14.88
C THR A 315 23.90 25.49 -15.63
N THR A 316 24.86 25.25 -16.52
CA THR A 316 25.59 26.32 -17.22
C THR A 316 24.86 26.82 -18.47
N VAL A 317 24.23 25.93 -19.24
CA VAL A 317 23.60 26.28 -20.52
C VAL A 317 22.25 25.53 -20.71
N PRO A 318 21.20 25.90 -19.96
CA PRO A 318 19.95 25.12 -19.89
C PRO A 318 19.22 25.00 -21.24
N ARG A 319 19.29 26.03 -22.10
CA ARG A 319 18.66 26.02 -23.43
C ARG A 319 19.32 24.98 -24.35
N THR A 320 20.65 24.91 -24.35
CA THR A 320 21.41 23.94 -25.14
C THR A 320 21.19 22.53 -24.62
N HIS A 321 21.24 22.34 -23.30
CA HIS A 321 20.90 21.07 -22.67
C HIS A 321 19.50 20.58 -23.08
N CYS A 322 18.49 21.46 -23.06
CA CYS A 322 17.13 21.09 -23.46
C CYS A 322 17.05 20.58 -24.91
N ARG A 323 17.70 21.28 -25.87
CA ARG A 323 17.74 20.85 -27.27
C ARG A 323 18.47 19.52 -27.45
N LEU A 324 19.63 19.36 -26.83
CA LEU A 324 20.40 18.11 -26.87
C LEU A 324 19.60 16.95 -26.28
N ARG A 325 18.89 17.19 -25.16
CA ARG A 325 18.04 16.20 -24.50
C ARG A 325 16.85 15.80 -25.38
N GLN A 326 16.24 16.74 -26.11
CA GLN A 326 15.15 16.43 -27.05
C GLN A 326 15.64 15.52 -28.19
N ILE A 327 16.79 15.82 -28.77
CA ILE A 327 17.40 14.98 -29.81
C ILE A 327 17.75 13.61 -29.23
N TYR A 328 18.41 13.57 -28.07
CA TYR A 328 18.78 12.34 -27.38
C TYR A 328 17.57 11.47 -27.04
N ASN A 329 16.47 12.06 -26.56
CA ASN A 329 15.25 11.33 -26.25
C ASN A 329 14.54 10.80 -27.49
N ARG A 330 14.67 11.48 -28.64
CA ARG A 330 14.09 11.03 -29.91
C ARG A 330 14.81 9.82 -30.49
N TRP A 331 16.15 9.83 -30.47
CA TRP A 331 16.96 8.79 -31.12
C TRP A 331 17.49 7.72 -30.16
N GLY A 332 17.74 8.10 -28.91
CA GLY A 332 18.38 7.27 -27.89
C GLY A 332 17.70 5.92 -27.65
N PRO A 333 16.36 5.83 -27.54
CA PRO A 333 15.69 4.53 -27.35
C PRO A 333 15.89 3.56 -28.50
N SER A 334 15.87 4.04 -29.74
CA SER A 334 16.08 3.20 -30.93
C SER A 334 17.52 2.68 -30.98
N VAL A 335 18.48 3.59 -30.81
CA VAL A 335 19.91 3.26 -30.78
C VAL A 335 20.23 2.29 -29.63
N ALA A 336 19.67 2.49 -28.45
CA ALA A 336 19.89 1.62 -27.29
C ALA A 336 19.37 0.20 -27.50
N LYS A 337 18.25 0.01 -28.23
CA LYS A 337 17.75 -1.33 -28.57
C LYS A 337 18.75 -2.08 -29.45
N THR A 338 19.29 -1.42 -30.47
CA THR A 338 20.30 -2.01 -31.36
C THR A 338 21.56 -2.39 -30.59
N ILE A 339 22.05 -1.51 -29.70
CA ILE A 339 23.26 -1.77 -28.90
C ILE A 339 23.08 -2.97 -27.96
N ARG A 340 21.92 -3.08 -27.29
CA ARG A 340 21.66 -4.18 -26.34
C ARG A 340 21.60 -5.56 -27.00
N GLY A 341 21.30 -5.63 -28.30
CA GLY A 341 21.21 -6.89 -29.02
C GLY A 341 22.55 -7.59 -29.22
N ASN A 342 23.68 -6.88 -29.09
CA ASN A 342 25.00 -7.46 -29.35
C ASN A 342 26.10 -6.84 -28.46
N PRO A 343 26.79 -7.62 -27.60
CA PRO A 343 27.86 -7.13 -26.73
C PRO A 343 28.99 -6.38 -27.44
N TRP A 344 29.34 -6.76 -28.67
CA TRP A 344 30.39 -6.10 -29.45
C TRP A 344 30.01 -4.68 -29.88
N PHE A 345 28.73 -4.45 -30.17
CA PHE A 345 28.22 -3.10 -30.42
C PHE A 345 28.24 -2.26 -29.15
N ALA A 346 27.93 -2.85 -27.99
CA ALA A 346 28.05 -2.17 -26.71
C ALA A 346 29.48 -1.75 -26.39
N ASP A 347 30.46 -2.62 -26.66
CA ASP A 347 31.90 -2.29 -26.52
C ASP A 347 32.34 -1.19 -27.49
N THR A 348 31.89 -1.25 -28.74
CA THR A 348 32.21 -0.24 -29.75
C THR A 348 31.66 1.12 -29.33
N VAL A 349 30.41 1.18 -28.89
CA VAL A 349 29.78 2.41 -28.41
C VAL A 349 30.45 2.90 -27.12
N TYR A 350 30.85 2.00 -26.22
CA TYR A 350 31.62 2.34 -25.03
C TYR A 350 32.91 3.09 -25.39
N LEU A 351 33.66 2.59 -26.38
CA LEU A 351 34.88 3.22 -26.89
C LEU A 351 34.59 4.54 -27.62
N LEU A 352 33.53 4.63 -28.40
CA LEU A 352 33.11 5.88 -29.06
C LEU A 352 32.72 6.98 -28.08
N LEU A 353 32.24 6.62 -26.89
CA LEU A 353 31.91 7.57 -25.82
C LEU A 353 33.13 7.98 -24.98
N LEU A 354 34.30 7.34 -25.17
CA LEU A 354 35.51 7.63 -24.40
C LEU A 354 36.00 9.08 -24.57
N PRO A 355 36.03 9.69 -25.77
CA PRO A 355 36.42 11.09 -25.93
C PRO A 355 35.52 12.04 -25.12
N LEU A 356 34.21 11.79 -25.13
CA LEU A 356 33.24 12.59 -24.36
C LEU A 356 33.46 12.42 -22.85
N THR A 357 33.82 11.21 -22.43
CA THR A 357 34.18 10.90 -21.03
C THR A 357 35.44 11.64 -20.61
N CYS A 358 36.45 11.70 -21.48
CA CYS A 358 37.66 12.50 -21.27
C CYS A 358 37.33 13.99 -21.18
N SER A 359 36.47 14.52 -22.04
CA SER A 359 36.00 15.91 -21.95
C SER A 359 35.31 16.19 -20.60
N ALA A 360 34.41 15.30 -20.17
CA ALA A 360 33.75 15.40 -18.86
C ALA A 360 34.77 15.40 -17.70
N TYR A 361 35.77 14.52 -17.75
CA TYR A 361 36.85 14.44 -16.77
C TYR A 361 37.71 15.72 -16.76
N CYS A 362 38.08 16.24 -17.93
CA CYS A 362 38.82 17.49 -18.07
C CYS A 362 38.02 18.66 -17.50
N CYS A 363 36.72 18.75 -17.77
CA CYS A 363 35.85 19.77 -17.19
C CYS A 363 35.79 19.68 -15.66
N ALA A 364 35.63 18.48 -15.10
CA ALA A 364 35.61 18.29 -13.65
C ALA A 364 36.94 18.73 -13.00
N LYS A 365 38.07 18.40 -13.62
CA LYS A 365 39.41 18.83 -13.16
C LYS A 365 39.59 20.35 -13.25
N LEU A 366 39.13 20.96 -14.33
CA LEU A 366 39.19 22.41 -14.54
C LEU A 366 38.36 23.18 -13.50
N LEU A 367 37.21 22.63 -13.11
CA LEU A 367 36.34 23.18 -12.06
C LEU A 367 36.80 22.82 -10.64
N ARG A 368 37.94 22.12 -10.47
CA ARG A 368 38.47 21.64 -9.18
C ARG A 368 37.48 20.81 -8.36
N ILE A 369 36.60 20.06 -9.03
CA ILE A 369 35.63 19.18 -8.37
C ILE A 369 36.31 17.85 -8.04
N ASP A 370 36.22 17.41 -6.79
CA ASP A 370 36.78 16.12 -6.38
C ASP A 370 36.03 14.97 -7.07
N LEU A 371 36.74 14.23 -7.90
CA LEU A 371 36.22 13.09 -8.65
C LEU A 371 35.85 11.92 -7.72
N LYS A 372 36.46 11.85 -6.52
CA LYS A 372 36.05 10.89 -5.49
C LYS A 372 34.65 11.19 -5.01
N LEU A 373 34.30 12.47 -4.86
CA LEU A 373 32.96 12.91 -4.47
C LEU A 373 31.92 12.58 -5.55
N VAL A 374 32.25 12.76 -6.83
CA VAL A 374 31.39 12.32 -7.95
C VAL A 374 31.17 10.81 -7.89
N SER A 375 32.24 10.02 -7.71
CA SER A 375 32.11 8.57 -7.59
C SER A 375 31.33 8.16 -6.34
N GLN A 376 31.49 8.87 -5.22
CA GLN A 376 30.78 8.61 -3.97
C GLN A 376 29.29 8.91 -4.09
N ILE A 377 28.85 9.96 -4.80
CA ILE A 377 27.41 10.21 -5.06
C ILE A 377 26.72 8.98 -5.67
N TYR A 378 27.46 8.23 -6.49
CA TYR A 378 26.99 7.01 -7.14
C TYR A 378 27.39 5.71 -6.42
N ARG A 379 28.35 5.73 -5.48
CA ARG A 379 28.91 4.56 -4.76
C ARG A 379 28.48 4.47 -3.29
N SER A 380 28.20 5.59 -2.62
CA SER A 380 27.82 5.69 -1.20
C SER A 380 26.35 5.34 -0.93
N ARG A 381 25.62 4.82 -1.93
CA ARG A 381 24.24 4.33 -1.82
C ARG A 381 24.18 2.79 -1.87
N ARG A 382 25.19 2.14 -1.28
CA ARG A 382 25.31 0.68 -1.11
C ARG A 382 25.09 0.23 0.35
N LEU A 383 24.44 1.06 1.17
CA LEU A 383 23.99 0.68 2.51
C LEU A 383 22.48 0.71 2.56
#